data_AF-A0A940RXY4-F1
#
_entry.id   AF-A0A940RXY4-F1
#
_cell.length_a   1.000
_cell.length_b   1.000
_cell.length_c   1.000
_cell.angle_alpha   90.00
_cell.angle_beta   90.00
_cell.angle_gamma   90.00
#
_symmetry.space_group_name_H-M   'P 1'
#
loop_
_entity.id
_entity.type
_entity.pdbx_description
1 polymer ?
#
loop_
_entity_poly.entity_id
_entity_poly.type
_entity_poly.pdbx_seq_one_letter_code
_entity_poly.pdbx_strand_id
1 'polypeptide(L)' 'MSQREAARYLGMTLVHVGRLLANRHLIPAENSAGRAGVTTVSVEAEKAWRANATMRAKFVRLLKDTVNWF' A
#
# COMPACT_ATOMS: atom_id res chain seq x y z
N MET A 1 1.29 4.98 -11.46
CA MET A 1 2.01 3.69 -11.45
C MET A 1 1.00 2.55 -11.40
N SER A 2 1.23 1.43 -12.09
CA SER A 2 0.30 0.29 -12.02
C SER A 2 0.38 -0.40 -10.65
N GLN A 3 -0.72 -1.02 -10.17
CA GLN A 3 -0.70 -1.82 -8.93
C GLN A 3 0.35 -2.94 -8.96
N ARG A 4 0.60 -3.54 -10.13
CA ARG A 4 1.65 -4.56 -10.32
C ARG A 4 3.06 -3.98 -10.19
N GLU A 5 3.26 -2.78 -10.70
CA GLU A 5 4.54 -2.07 -10.51
C GLU A 5 4.74 -1.68 -9.05
N ALA A 6 3.67 -1.23 -8.37
CA ALA A 6 3.71 -0.93 -6.93
C ALA A 6 4.04 -2.16 -6.10
N ALA A 7 3.46 -3.31 -6.44
CA ALA A 7 3.80 -4.59 -5.85
C ALA A 7 5.29 -4.92 -6.02
N ARG A 8 5.83 -4.80 -7.24
CA ARG A 8 7.26 -5.03 -7.50
C ARG A 8 8.17 -4.03 -6.78
N TYR A 9 7.83 -2.75 -6.79
CA TYR A 9 8.63 -1.69 -6.17
C TYR A 9 8.68 -1.78 -4.65
N LEU A 10 7.60 -2.23 -4.03
CA LEU A 10 7.51 -2.47 -2.58
C LEU A 10 8.02 -3.87 -2.18
N GLY A 11 8.27 -4.77 -3.15
CA GLY A 11 8.62 -6.16 -2.88
C GLY A 11 7.46 -6.96 -2.26
N MET A 12 6.22 -6.71 -2.68
CA MET A 12 5.00 -7.25 -2.06
C MET A 12 4.10 -7.95 -3.06
N THR A 13 3.19 -8.78 -2.56
CA THR A 13 2.14 -9.39 -3.37
C THR A 13 1.06 -8.36 -3.73
N LEU A 14 0.37 -8.61 -4.85
CA LEU A 14 -0.72 -7.75 -5.31
C LEU A 14 -1.84 -7.62 -4.28
N VAL A 15 -2.11 -8.71 -3.54
CA VAL A 15 -3.09 -8.76 -2.44
C VAL A 15 -2.75 -7.74 -1.36
N HIS A 16 -1.46 -7.60 -1.02
CA HIS A 16 -1.01 -6.61 -0.03
C HIS A 16 -1.21 -5.18 -0.52
N VAL A 17 -1.00 -4.91 -1.82
CA VAL A 17 -1.29 -3.60 -2.42
C VAL A 17 -2.79 -3.31 -2.40
N GLY A 18 -3.62 -4.31 -2.70
CA GLY A 18 -5.08 -4.22 -2.59
C GLY A 18 -5.53 -3.93 -1.16
N ARG A 19 -4.97 -4.60 -0.15
CA ARG A 19 -5.22 -4.34 1.27
C ARG A 19 -4.86 -2.91 1.67
N LEU A 20 -3.71 -2.42 1.21
CA LEU A 20 -3.28 -1.05 1.48
C LEU A 20 -4.20 -0.01 0.82
N LEU A 21 -4.72 -0.30 -0.37
CA LEU A 21 -5.74 0.54 -1.03
C LEU A 21 -7.07 0.53 -0.25
N ALA A 22 -7.54 -0.65 0.16
CA ALA A 22 -8.76 -0.80 0.97
C ALA A 22 -8.65 -0.05 2.30
N ASN A 23 -7.48 -0.10 2.94
CA ASN A 23 -7.20 0.61 4.19
C ASN A 23 -6.78 2.09 3.99
N ARG A 24 -6.91 2.63 2.76
CA ARG A 24 -6.58 4.03 2.41
C ARG A 24 -5.13 4.44 2.72
N HIS A 25 -4.24 3.47 2.81
CA HIS A 25 -2.80 3.69 2.99
C HIS A 25 -2.08 4.00 1.68
N LEU A 26 -2.64 3.54 0.56
CA LEU A 26 -2.22 3.94 -0.77
C LEU A 26 -3.30 4.81 -1.39
N ILE A 27 -2.89 5.87 -2.08
CA ILE A 27 -3.82 6.75 -2.78
C ILE A 27 -4.04 6.12 -4.16
N PRO A 28 -5.30 5.75 -4.51
CA PRO A 28 -5.61 5.30 -5.84
C PRO A 28 -5.32 6.43 -6.83
N ALA A 29 -4.53 6.13 -7.85
CA ALA A 29 -4.35 7.00 -8.99
C ALA A 29 -5.12 6.38 -10.16
N GLU A 30 -6.24 6.97 -10.56
CA GLU A 30 -6.79 6.64 -11.86
C GLU A 30 -5.87 7.22 -12.94
N ASN A 31 -5.33 6.33 -13.77
CA ASN A 31 -4.77 6.73 -15.05
C ASN A 31 -5.94 7.21 -15.93
N SER A 32 -5.76 8.25 -16.74
CA SER A 32 -6.70 8.74 -17.76
C SER A 32 -7.32 7.66 -18.67
N ALA A 33 -6.75 6.46 -18.71
CA ALA A 33 -7.29 5.25 -19.33
C ALA A 33 -8.29 4.44 -18.46
N GLY A 34 -8.78 4.98 -17.33
CA GLY A 34 -9.74 4.31 -16.44
C GLY A 34 -9.18 3.09 -15.70
N ARG A 35 -7.85 2.97 -15.60
CA ARG A 35 -7.19 1.85 -14.91
C ARG A 35 -6.83 2.23 -13.48
N ALA A 36 -7.26 1.41 -12.51
CA ALA A 36 -6.88 1.53 -11.11
C ALA A 36 -5.36 1.42 -10.95
N GLY A 37 -4.71 2.56 -10.72
CA GLY A 37 -3.30 2.69 -10.43
C GLY A 37 -3.08 3.17 -9.00
N VAL A 38 -1.82 3.40 -8.67
CA VAL A 38 -1.37 3.90 -7.38
C VAL A 38 -0.48 5.12 -7.61
N THR A 39 -0.60 6.15 -6.76
CA THR A 39 0.29 7.31 -6.83
C THR A 39 1.70 6.89 -6.40
N THR A 40 2.72 7.26 -7.18
CA THR A 40 4.13 7.00 -6.83
C THR A 40 4.51 7.59 -5.48
N VAL A 41 3.98 8.79 -5.17
CA VAL A 41 4.19 9.47 -3.88
C VAL A 41 3.69 8.63 -2.69
N SER A 42 2.50 8.02 -2.78
CA SER A 42 2.00 7.17 -1.69
C SER A 42 2.82 5.88 -1.55
N VAL A 43 3.30 5.33 -2.67
CA VAL A 43 4.15 4.14 -2.68
C VAL A 43 5.52 4.43 -2.04
N GLU A 44 6.13 5.58 -2.34
CA GLU A 44 7.40 5.99 -1.73
C GLU A 44 7.27 6.32 -0.25
N ALA A 45 6.19 7.01 0.14
CA ALA A 45 5.88 7.27 1.54
C ALA A 45 5.71 5.96 2.33
N GLU A 46 5.04 4.97 1.74
CA GLU A 46 4.87 3.65 2.34
C GLU A 46 6.21 2.88 2.46
N LYS A 47 7.08 2.98 1.46
CA LYS A 47 8.42 2.39 1.49
C LYS A 47 9.28 3.03 2.59
N ALA A 48 9.29 4.35 2.67
CA ALA A 48 10.02 5.10 3.69
C ALA A 48 9.49 4.78 5.10
N TRP A 49 8.16 4.73 5.27
CA TRP A 49 7.55 4.32 6.52
C TRP A 49 7.98 2.92 6.93
N ARG A 50 7.99 1.93 6.02
CA ARG A 50 8.41 0.56 6.36
C ARG A 50 9.90 0.42 6.68
N ALA A 51 10.74 1.23 6.05
CA ALA A 51 12.16 1.29 6.34
C ALA A 51 12.43 1.87 7.73
N ASN A 52 11.66 2.87 8.16
CA ASN A 52 11.87 3.58 9.42
C ASN A 52 10.98 3.10 10.58
N ALA A 53 9.89 2.35 10.31
CA ALA A 53 8.93 1.93 11.32
C ALA A 53 9.50 0.82 12.22
N THR A 54 9.34 1.02 13.53
CA THR A 54 9.66 0.02 14.54
C THR A 54 8.76 -1.21 14.42
N MET A 55 9.22 -2.37 14.91
CA MET A 55 8.44 -3.62 14.88
C MET A 55 7.06 -3.46 15.55
N ARG A 56 6.97 -2.64 16.61
CA ARG A 56 5.70 -2.35 17.30
C ARG A 56 4.72 -1.61 16.39
N ALA A 57 5.18 -0.61 15.62
CA ALA A 57 4.34 0.10 14.67
C ALA A 57 3.86 -0.79 13.52
N LYS A 58 4.71 -1.71 13.05
CA LYS A 58 4.34 -2.72 12.05
C LYS A 58 3.26 -3.67 12.59
N PHE A 59 3.38 -4.11 13.84
CA PHE A 59 2.42 -5.02 14.47
C PHE A 59 1.06 -4.36 14.73
N VAL A 60 1.05 -3.13 15.27
CA VAL A 60 -0.18 -2.35 15.46
C VAL A 60 -0.90 -2.12 14.13
N ARG A 61 -0.16 -1.83 13.06
CA ARG A 61 -0.73 -1.66 11.73
C ARG A 61 -1.31 -2.96 11.20
N LEU A 62 -0.62 -4.08 11.35
CA LEU A 62 -1.13 -5.39 10.95
C LEU A 62 -2.45 -5.72 11.67
N LEU A 63 -2.53 -5.45 12.98
CA LEU A 63 -3.76 -5.63 13.76
C LEU A 63 -4.89 -4.74 13.26
N LYS A 64 -4.64 -3.45 13.08
CA LYS A 64 -5.64 -2.49 12.58
C LYS A 64 -6.13 -2.87 11.17
N ASP A 65 -5.20 -3.27 10.31
CA ASP A 65 -5.48 -3.71 8.96
C ASP A 65 -6.26 -5.04 8.92
N THR A 66 -6.21 -5.86 9.98
CA THR A 66 -6.98 -7.12 10.10
C THR A 66 -8.38 -6.83 10.60
N VAL A 67 -8.53 -5.91 11.55
CA VAL A 67 -9.84 -5.48 12.08
C VAL A 67 -10.67 -4.74 11.02
N ASN A 68 -10.07 -3.93 10.15
CA ASN A 68 -10.79 -3.25 9.07
C ASN A 68 -11.24 -4.18 7.92
N TRP A 69 -10.70 -5.40 7.86
CA TRP A 69 -10.99 -6.36 6.78
C TRP A 69 -12.08 -7.37 7.15
N PHE A 70 -12.30 -7.59 8.44
CA PHE A 70 -13.35 -8.46 8.99
C PHE A 70 -14.62 -7.65 9.29
#